data_AF-A0A8E0I7E8-F1
#
_entry.id   AF-A0A8E0I7E8-F1
#
_cell.length_a   1.000
_cell.length_b   1.000
_cell.length_c   1.000
_cell.angle_alpha   90.00
_cell.angle_beta   90.00
_cell.angle_gamma   90.00
#
_symmetry.space_group_name_H-M   'P 1'
#
loop_
_entity.id
_entity.type
_entity.pdbx_description
1 polymer ?
#
loop_
_entity_poly.entity_id
_entity_poly.type
_entity_poly.pdbx_seq_one_letter_code
_entity_poly.pdbx_strand_id
1 'polypeptide(L)'
;MTAFPKGFLWGGAVAAHQFEGGWQAGGKGVSIADVMTAGDNETKRRITDGVQSGENYPNHDAIDYYHRYHEDDQLFADLGLNCFRTSIAWTRIFPNGDEEQPNEAGLKFYDDVFDDLLSHQIEPVITLSHFEMPYHLVKKYGGWRSRKVIDFFVKFATVVFDRYKDKVKYWMTFNEINNQVGMMNEWSLFTNSGLLIKPDEDKEAVMFQAAHYEAVASALAVQIGHRINPDFQIGCMVAMGPVYPATPNPNDVFKAERTMQTNYYLADVQVKGKYPAFLDRYFDRHAFNLDITLEDRDVLLAGKVDYIGFSYYASHVTEASQDEPTDFITMGHNREVKNSTLQRSDWGWEIDPVGLRYALNWFSDRYEVPLFIVENGFGAFDKINQDGHIQDDYRIDYLRQHINQMRLAVEVDGVKLMGYTPWGIIDLVSAGTGQMEKRYGVIYVDKDDQGKGTLARSKKASFDWFQKVIRSNGDDLA
;
A
#
# COMPACT_ATOMS: atom_id res chain seq x y z
N MET A 1 -19.75 -24.55 -10.56
CA MET A 1 -18.30 -24.31 -10.35
C MET A 1 -18.22 -23.02 -9.60
N THR A 2 -17.48 -22.95 -8.49
CA THR A 2 -17.31 -21.70 -7.72
C THR A 2 -16.46 -20.72 -8.51
N ALA A 3 -16.75 -19.42 -8.41
CA ALA A 3 -16.10 -18.34 -9.14
C ALA A 3 -14.58 -18.28 -8.93
N PHE A 4 -14.14 -18.50 -7.68
CA PHE A 4 -12.72 -18.49 -7.30
C PHE A 4 -12.25 -19.88 -6.86
N PRO A 5 -10.93 -20.17 -6.93
CA PRO A 5 -10.38 -21.44 -6.49
C PRO A 5 -10.66 -21.69 -4.99
N LYS A 6 -10.72 -22.96 -4.60
CA LYS A 6 -10.81 -23.32 -3.18
C LYS A 6 -9.56 -22.80 -2.46
N GLY A 7 -9.75 -22.09 -1.35
CA GLY A 7 -8.66 -21.47 -0.60
C GLY A 7 -8.27 -20.07 -1.12
N PHE A 8 -9.09 -19.44 -1.97
CA PHE A 8 -8.95 -18.03 -2.30
C PHE A 8 -8.94 -17.18 -1.01
N LEU A 9 -7.97 -16.28 -0.90
CA LEU A 9 -7.74 -15.47 0.29
C LEU A 9 -8.67 -14.25 0.28
N TRP A 10 -9.85 -14.41 0.89
CA TRP A 10 -10.79 -13.32 1.14
C TRP A 10 -10.46 -12.66 2.46
N GLY A 11 -10.12 -11.37 2.43
CA GLY A 11 -9.72 -10.66 3.64
C GLY A 11 -10.13 -9.21 3.66
N GLY A 12 -9.38 -8.43 4.42
CA GLY A 12 -9.45 -6.98 4.51
C GLY A 12 -8.07 -6.43 4.80
N ALA A 13 -7.80 -5.19 4.38
CA ALA A 13 -6.48 -4.57 4.45
C ALA A 13 -6.50 -3.24 5.20
N VAL A 14 -5.48 -3.02 6.02
CA VAL A 14 -5.22 -1.77 6.77
C VAL A 14 -3.69 -1.55 6.88
N ALA A 15 -3.27 -0.47 7.51
CA ALA A 15 -1.87 -0.19 7.85
C ALA A 15 -1.76 0.35 9.27
N ALA A 16 -0.78 -0.13 10.05
CA ALA A 16 -0.63 0.13 11.48
C ALA A 16 -0.85 1.60 11.87
N HIS A 17 -0.10 2.53 11.29
CA HIS A 17 -0.23 3.97 11.59
C HIS A 17 -1.63 4.57 11.34
N GLN A 18 -2.50 3.93 10.54
CA GLN A 18 -3.83 4.44 10.19
C GLN A 18 -4.94 3.95 11.11
N PHE A 19 -4.73 2.86 11.84
CA PHE A 19 -5.77 2.23 12.65
C PHE A 19 -5.34 1.85 14.07
N GLU A 20 -4.07 1.53 14.33
CA GLU A 20 -3.61 1.09 15.66
C GLU A 20 -3.81 2.15 16.74
N GLY A 21 -3.33 3.38 16.52
CA GLY A 21 -3.21 4.36 17.60
C GLY A 21 -2.16 3.93 18.62
N GLY A 22 -2.31 4.35 19.89
CA GLY A 22 -1.35 4.01 20.94
C GLY A 22 0.09 4.39 20.56
N TRP A 23 0.26 5.57 19.96
CA TRP A 23 1.47 5.92 19.20
C TRP A 23 2.77 5.98 20.03
N GLN A 24 2.67 6.08 21.35
CA GLN A 24 3.78 5.99 22.33
C GLN A 24 3.67 4.77 23.26
N ALA A 25 2.64 3.95 23.12
CA ALA A 25 2.45 2.78 23.97
C ALA A 25 3.53 1.72 23.69
N GLY A 26 3.93 1.00 24.74
CA GLY A 26 4.93 -0.07 24.63
C GLY A 26 6.32 0.41 24.18
N GLY A 27 6.65 1.70 24.34
CA GLY A 27 7.94 2.26 23.90
C GLY A 27 8.05 2.48 22.40
N LYS A 28 6.93 2.50 21.67
CA LYS A 28 6.89 2.86 20.24
C LYS A 28 7.53 4.24 20.02
N GLY A 29 8.40 4.34 19.01
CA GLY A 29 9.02 5.59 18.59
C GLY A 29 8.13 6.46 17.70
N VAL A 30 8.61 7.66 17.41
CA VAL A 30 7.94 8.60 16.48
C VAL A 30 8.16 8.12 15.05
N SER A 31 7.06 7.86 14.33
CA SER A 31 7.09 7.55 12.90
C SER A 31 6.93 8.81 12.06
N ILE A 32 7.18 8.70 10.76
CA ILE A 32 6.85 9.78 9.81
C ILE A 32 5.36 10.13 9.78
N ALA A 33 4.45 9.18 10.05
CA ALA A 33 3.02 9.45 10.13
C ALA A 33 2.65 10.29 11.37
N ASP A 34 3.41 10.15 12.46
CA ASP A 34 3.18 10.87 13.72
C ASP A 34 3.52 12.37 13.64
N VAL A 35 4.13 12.82 12.53
CA VAL A 35 4.45 14.24 12.26
C VAL A 35 3.67 14.79 11.06
N MET A 36 2.59 14.12 10.67
CA MET A 36 1.70 14.58 9.59
C MET A 36 0.36 15.04 10.15
N THR A 37 0.01 16.31 9.96
CA THR A 37 -1.27 16.84 10.44
C THR A 37 -2.45 16.26 9.66
N ALA A 38 -3.66 16.36 10.20
CA ALA A 38 -4.89 16.20 9.40
C ALA A 38 -4.94 17.26 8.27
N GLY A 39 -5.61 16.91 7.19
CA GLY A 39 -5.97 17.77 6.06
C GLY A 39 -7.38 17.41 5.57
N ASP A 40 -7.72 17.84 4.36
CA ASP A 40 -9.01 17.57 3.71
C ASP A 40 -8.86 17.60 2.17
N ASN A 41 -9.97 17.71 1.44
CA ASN A 41 -9.98 17.75 -0.03
C ASN A 41 -9.35 19.01 -0.63
N GLU A 42 -9.29 20.09 0.14
CA GLU A 42 -8.78 21.39 -0.28
C GLU A 42 -7.42 21.70 0.35
N THR A 43 -7.16 21.13 1.52
CA THR A 43 -5.99 21.38 2.36
C THR A 43 -5.14 20.12 2.50
N LYS A 44 -3.92 20.18 1.97
CA LYS A 44 -2.94 19.09 2.13
C LYS A 44 -2.53 18.94 3.60
N ARG A 45 -2.25 17.70 4.01
CA ARG A 45 -1.56 17.41 5.27
C ARG A 45 -0.22 18.16 5.32
N ARG A 46 0.14 18.70 6.48
CA ARG A 46 1.45 19.31 6.69
C ARG A 46 2.40 18.30 7.33
N ILE A 47 3.65 18.29 6.87
CA ILE A 47 4.75 17.58 7.54
C ILE A 47 5.44 18.58 8.48
N THR A 48 5.37 18.32 9.77
CA THR A 48 5.96 19.19 10.80
C THR A 48 7.35 18.72 11.22
N ASP A 49 8.18 19.63 11.75
CA ASP A 49 9.45 19.22 12.36
C ASP A 49 9.22 18.63 13.75
N GLY A 50 8.83 17.35 13.78
CA GLY A 50 8.45 16.67 15.01
C GLY A 50 7.02 17.02 15.47
N VAL A 51 6.62 16.43 16.59
CA VAL A 51 5.28 16.65 17.15
C VAL A 51 5.21 18.03 17.80
N GLN A 52 4.31 18.87 17.29
CA GLN A 52 4.10 20.24 17.75
C GLN A 52 2.81 20.37 18.56
N SER A 53 2.86 21.10 19.67
CA SER A 53 1.69 21.36 20.52
C SER A 53 0.65 22.21 19.77
N GLY A 54 -0.62 21.79 19.84
CA GLY A 54 -1.75 22.50 19.22
C GLY A 54 -2.06 22.07 17.78
N GLU A 55 -1.29 21.15 17.20
CA GLU A 55 -1.58 20.53 15.91
C GLU A 55 -2.43 19.26 16.08
N ASN A 56 -3.22 18.93 15.05
CA ASN A 56 -4.03 17.70 15.00
C ASN A 56 -3.27 16.61 14.22
N TYR A 57 -2.78 15.58 14.93
CA TYR A 57 -2.13 14.40 14.33
C TYR A 57 -3.07 13.19 14.44
N PRO A 58 -3.91 12.92 13.42
CA PRO A 58 -5.00 11.94 13.52
C PRO A 58 -4.49 10.50 13.75
N ASN A 59 -3.26 10.22 13.33
CA ASN A 59 -2.60 8.91 13.49
C ASN A 59 -2.23 8.57 14.93
N HIS A 60 -2.12 9.56 15.83
CA HIS A 60 -1.72 9.32 17.23
C HIS A 60 -2.70 8.41 17.96
N ASP A 61 -3.99 8.66 17.75
CA ASP A 61 -5.08 7.88 18.32
C ASP A 61 -5.71 6.92 17.30
N ALA A 62 -5.71 7.30 16.00
CA ALA A 62 -6.33 6.56 14.91
C ALA A 62 -7.73 6.03 15.27
N ILE A 63 -7.95 4.72 15.33
CA ILE A 63 -9.20 4.11 15.84
C ILE A 63 -8.98 3.28 17.11
N ASP A 64 -7.81 3.38 17.72
CA ASP A 64 -7.44 2.65 18.93
C ASP A 64 -7.49 1.12 18.82
N TYR A 65 -7.16 0.57 17.64
CA TYR A 65 -7.06 -0.89 17.46
C TYR A 65 -6.01 -1.51 18.41
N TYR A 66 -4.96 -0.77 18.78
CA TYR A 66 -3.93 -1.23 19.71
C TYR A 66 -4.51 -1.76 21.04
N HIS A 67 -5.60 -1.17 21.54
CA HIS A 67 -6.28 -1.64 22.76
C HIS A 67 -7.53 -2.48 22.48
N ARG A 68 -8.03 -2.49 21.23
CA ARG A 68 -9.34 -3.04 20.85
C ARG A 68 -9.26 -4.21 19.87
N TYR A 69 -8.06 -4.68 19.52
CA TYR A 69 -7.88 -5.68 18.45
C TYR A 69 -8.73 -6.93 18.65
N HIS A 70 -8.87 -7.46 19.88
CA HIS A 70 -9.77 -8.60 20.14
C HIS A 70 -11.23 -8.39 19.70
N GLU A 71 -11.77 -7.18 19.86
CA GLU A 71 -13.14 -6.85 19.43
C GLU A 71 -13.23 -6.73 17.90
N ASP A 72 -12.19 -6.15 17.29
CA ASP A 72 -12.11 -5.93 15.85
C ASP A 72 -11.83 -7.25 15.08
N ASP A 73 -10.96 -8.11 15.62
CA ASP A 73 -10.61 -9.42 15.08
C ASP A 73 -11.79 -10.39 15.15
N GLN A 74 -12.60 -10.32 16.21
CA GLN A 74 -13.89 -11.03 16.27
C GLN A 74 -14.86 -10.52 15.19
N LEU A 75 -14.89 -9.22 14.88
CA LEU A 75 -15.71 -8.70 13.77
C LEU A 75 -15.19 -9.17 12.41
N PHE A 76 -13.87 -9.32 12.24
CA PHE A 76 -13.28 -9.92 11.04
C PHE A 76 -13.66 -11.40 10.90
N ALA A 77 -13.67 -12.15 12.00
CA ALA A 77 -14.12 -13.53 12.04
C ALA A 77 -15.62 -13.64 11.73
N ASP A 78 -16.45 -12.78 12.32
CA ASP A 78 -17.89 -12.68 12.03
C ASP A 78 -18.14 -12.40 10.54
N LEU A 79 -17.34 -11.52 9.94
CA LEU A 79 -17.41 -11.19 8.51
C LEU A 79 -17.03 -12.40 7.64
N GLY A 80 -16.26 -13.34 8.18
CA GLY A 80 -15.83 -14.57 7.53
C GLY A 80 -14.49 -14.44 6.81
N LEU A 81 -13.67 -13.45 7.17
CA LEU A 81 -12.32 -13.30 6.59
C LEU A 81 -11.50 -14.58 6.85
N ASN A 82 -10.67 -14.98 5.89
CA ASN A 82 -9.68 -16.05 6.06
C ASN A 82 -8.24 -15.54 5.97
N CYS A 83 -8.06 -14.24 5.69
CA CYS A 83 -6.81 -13.54 5.85
C CYS A 83 -7.05 -12.09 6.25
N PHE A 84 -6.05 -11.47 6.87
CA PHE A 84 -6.09 -10.06 7.23
C PHE A 84 -4.75 -9.41 6.93
N ARG A 85 -4.78 -8.36 6.12
CA ARG A 85 -3.60 -7.60 5.75
C ARG A 85 -3.41 -6.42 6.68
N THR A 86 -2.24 -6.35 7.29
CA THR A 86 -1.79 -5.17 8.05
C THR A 86 -0.29 -4.93 7.82
N SER A 87 0.27 -3.94 8.52
CA SER A 87 1.72 -3.76 8.61
C SER A 87 2.21 -3.98 10.03
N ILE A 88 3.48 -4.35 10.16
CA ILE A 88 4.20 -4.24 11.43
C ILE A 88 4.77 -2.83 11.48
N ALA A 89 4.33 -2.02 12.44
CA ALA A 89 4.87 -0.69 12.67
C ALA A 89 6.37 -0.80 12.99
N TRP A 90 7.22 -0.36 12.06
CA TRP A 90 8.69 -0.38 12.23
C TRP A 90 9.09 0.29 13.55
N THR A 91 8.44 1.40 13.91
CA THR A 91 8.68 2.14 15.16
C THR A 91 8.27 1.41 16.44
N ARG A 92 7.48 0.34 16.37
CA ARG A 92 7.24 -0.54 17.54
C ARG A 92 8.41 -1.48 17.76
N ILE A 93 9.09 -1.93 16.71
CA ILE A 93 10.17 -2.91 16.78
C ILE A 93 11.52 -2.21 16.96
N PHE A 94 11.79 -1.16 16.20
CA PHE A 94 12.97 -0.31 16.30
C PHE A 94 12.52 1.15 16.40
N PRO A 95 12.30 1.68 17.62
CA PRO A 95 11.75 3.02 17.84
C PRO A 95 12.46 4.14 17.08
N ASN A 96 13.78 4.10 17.01
CA ASN A 96 14.62 5.04 16.26
C ASN A 96 15.10 4.42 14.94
N GLY A 97 15.09 3.10 14.81
CA GLY A 97 15.48 2.38 13.60
C GLY A 97 16.94 1.93 13.58
N ASP A 98 17.79 2.54 14.41
CA ASP A 98 19.22 2.27 14.47
C ASP A 98 19.68 1.58 15.77
N GLU A 99 18.75 1.11 16.61
CA GLU A 99 19.07 0.33 17.80
C GLU A 99 19.76 -1.01 17.46
N GLU A 100 20.51 -1.53 18.42
CA GLU A 100 21.13 -2.86 18.31
C GLU A 100 20.14 -3.98 18.57
N GLN A 101 19.23 -3.80 19.53
CA GLN A 101 18.23 -4.79 19.94
C GLN A 101 16.81 -4.30 19.62
N PRO A 102 15.90 -5.20 19.23
CA PRO A 102 14.50 -4.85 19.02
C PRO A 102 13.81 -4.58 20.35
N ASN A 103 12.72 -3.82 20.29
CA ASN A 103 11.81 -3.60 21.40
C ASN A 103 10.87 -4.78 21.59
N GLU A 104 11.07 -5.55 22.67
CA GLU A 104 10.27 -6.73 22.98
C GLU A 104 8.78 -6.43 23.16
N ALA A 105 8.41 -5.25 23.69
CA ALA A 105 7.00 -4.90 23.84
C ALA A 105 6.29 -4.76 22.47
N GLY A 106 6.99 -4.25 21.46
CA GLY A 106 6.49 -4.21 20.09
C GLY A 106 6.38 -5.60 19.47
N LEU A 107 7.37 -6.47 19.71
CA LEU A 107 7.31 -7.86 19.22
C LEU A 107 6.15 -8.63 19.86
N LYS A 108 6.00 -8.50 21.18
CA LYS A 108 4.91 -9.13 21.91
C LYS A 108 3.54 -8.66 21.45
N PHE A 109 3.37 -7.37 21.15
CA PHE A 109 2.10 -6.86 20.63
C PHE A 109 1.65 -7.60 19.36
N TYR A 110 2.56 -7.78 18.39
CA TYR A 110 2.23 -8.52 17.17
C TYR A 110 2.15 -10.04 17.39
N ASP A 111 2.88 -10.61 18.36
CA ASP A 111 2.60 -11.98 18.77
C ASP A 111 1.15 -12.15 19.21
N ASP A 112 0.66 -11.25 20.07
CA ASP A 112 -0.68 -11.31 20.64
C ASP A 112 -1.75 -11.08 19.54
N VAL A 113 -1.55 -10.10 18.65
CA VAL A 113 -2.45 -9.85 17.50
C VAL A 113 -2.48 -11.04 16.54
N PHE A 114 -1.33 -11.59 16.17
CA PHE A 114 -1.29 -12.74 15.26
C PHE A 114 -1.87 -14.00 15.90
N ASP A 115 -1.65 -14.21 17.19
CA ASP A 115 -2.27 -15.33 17.91
C ASP A 115 -3.80 -15.21 17.95
N ASP A 116 -4.33 -13.99 18.13
CA ASP A 116 -5.77 -13.73 18.11
C ASP A 116 -6.39 -13.98 16.73
N LEU A 117 -5.80 -13.41 15.67
CA LEU A 117 -6.20 -13.67 14.27
C LEU A 117 -6.18 -15.17 13.93
N LEU A 118 -5.10 -15.86 14.28
CA LEU A 118 -4.96 -17.30 14.03
C LEU A 118 -5.97 -18.13 14.82
N SER A 119 -6.35 -17.70 16.04
CA SER A 119 -7.42 -18.35 16.81
C SER A 119 -8.77 -18.31 16.10
N HIS A 120 -8.97 -17.30 15.25
CA HIS A 120 -10.13 -17.14 14.38
C HIS A 120 -9.95 -17.77 12.98
N GLN A 121 -8.84 -18.47 12.72
CA GLN A 121 -8.46 -19.02 11.41
C GLN A 121 -8.27 -17.94 10.33
N ILE A 122 -7.76 -16.78 10.72
CA ILE A 122 -7.43 -15.67 9.84
C ILE A 122 -5.92 -15.62 9.65
N GLU A 123 -5.46 -15.88 8.43
CA GLU A 123 -4.04 -15.82 8.07
C GLU A 123 -3.53 -14.38 8.02
N PRO A 124 -2.48 -14.01 8.76
CA PRO A 124 -1.89 -12.68 8.64
C PRO A 124 -1.17 -12.49 7.30
N VAL A 125 -1.38 -11.34 6.67
CA VAL A 125 -0.66 -10.87 5.46
C VAL A 125 0.07 -9.58 5.82
N ILE A 126 1.40 -9.61 5.91
CA ILE A 126 2.15 -8.54 6.58
C ILE A 126 2.95 -7.71 5.60
N THR A 127 2.74 -6.39 5.63
CA THR A 127 3.61 -5.42 4.94
C THR A 127 4.68 -4.91 5.91
N LEU A 128 5.97 -5.01 5.55
CA LEU A 128 7.07 -4.61 6.40
C LEU A 128 7.18 -3.08 6.55
N SER A 129 7.15 -2.34 5.44
CA SER A 129 7.21 -0.88 5.42
C SER A 129 5.95 -0.31 4.79
N HIS A 130 5.09 0.33 5.60
CA HIS A 130 3.84 0.93 5.15
C HIS A 130 3.71 2.38 5.64
N PHE A 131 4.48 3.28 5.02
CA PHE A 131 4.40 4.74 5.24
C PHE A 131 4.65 5.19 6.69
N GLU A 132 5.45 4.44 7.45
CA GLU A 132 5.57 4.62 8.90
C GLU A 132 6.98 4.39 9.45
N MET A 133 8.00 4.58 8.62
CA MET A 133 9.40 4.45 9.05
C MET A 133 9.72 5.39 10.23
N PRO A 134 10.69 5.05 11.09
CA PRO A 134 11.09 5.90 12.21
C PRO A 134 11.52 7.30 11.76
N TYR A 135 10.92 8.34 12.34
CA TYR A 135 11.25 9.74 12.03
C TYR A 135 12.69 10.09 12.40
N HIS A 136 13.28 9.38 13.38
CA HIS A 136 14.70 9.49 13.69
C HIS A 136 15.59 9.15 12.47
N LEU A 137 15.21 8.15 11.66
CA LEU A 137 15.97 7.83 10.44
C LEU A 137 15.94 8.98 9.43
N VAL A 138 14.82 9.70 9.36
CA VAL A 138 14.70 10.93 8.57
C VAL A 138 15.64 12.01 9.11
N LYS A 139 15.58 12.32 10.41
CA LYS A 139 16.38 13.39 11.01
C LYS A 139 17.88 13.12 11.00
N LYS A 140 18.29 11.88 11.27
CA LYS A 140 19.71 11.51 11.45
C LYS A 140 20.38 11.09 10.16
N TYR A 141 19.67 10.43 9.25
CA TYR A 141 20.24 9.85 8.02
C TYR A 141 19.63 10.43 6.73
N GLY A 142 18.60 11.29 6.83
CA GLY A 142 17.90 11.84 5.66
C GLY A 142 16.90 10.86 5.02
N GLY A 143 16.48 9.84 5.76
CA GLY A 143 15.62 8.77 5.27
C GLY A 143 16.37 7.86 4.30
N TRP A 144 15.67 7.36 3.30
CA TRP A 144 16.20 6.44 2.29
C TRP A 144 17.19 7.06 1.32
N ARG A 145 17.57 8.34 1.45
CA ARG A 145 18.76 8.85 0.72
C ARG A 145 20.07 8.25 1.22
N SER A 146 20.09 7.65 2.41
CA SER A 146 21.28 7.06 3.02
C SER A 146 21.30 5.55 2.84
N ARG A 147 22.38 5.03 2.23
CA ARG A 147 22.63 3.59 2.05
C ARG A 147 22.55 2.79 3.36
N LYS A 148 22.89 3.40 4.51
CA LYS A 148 22.80 2.76 5.84
C LYS A 148 21.40 2.30 6.21
N VAL A 149 20.36 2.91 5.63
CA VAL A 149 18.97 2.54 5.92
C VAL A 149 18.61 1.17 5.35
N ILE A 150 19.35 0.67 4.35
CA ILE A 150 19.27 -0.73 3.89
C ILE A 150 19.51 -1.67 5.07
N ASP A 151 20.61 -1.49 5.81
CA ASP A 151 20.96 -2.36 6.93
C ASP A 151 19.95 -2.27 8.08
N PHE A 152 19.40 -1.08 8.35
CA PHE A 152 18.37 -0.89 9.37
C PHE A 152 17.07 -1.60 9.00
N PHE A 153 16.62 -1.49 7.75
CA PHE A 153 15.45 -2.21 7.27
C PHE A 153 15.68 -3.72 7.26
N VAL A 154 16.83 -4.19 6.78
CA VAL A 154 17.16 -5.61 6.74
C VAL A 154 17.23 -6.21 8.14
N LYS A 155 17.79 -5.48 9.12
CA LYS A 155 17.76 -5.89 10.53
C LYS A 155 16.32 -6.02 11.04
N PHE A 156 15.48 -5.01 10.78
CA PHE A 156 14.06 -5.05 11.13
C PHE A 156 13.34 -6.26 10.50
N ALA A 157 13.48 -6.45 9.19
CA ALA A 157 12.91 -7.58 8.46
C ALA A 157 13.37 -8.93 9.02
N THR A 158 14.67 -9.07 9.28
CA THR A 158 15.26 -10.30 9.85
C THR A 158 14.64 -10.65 11.20
N VAL A 159 14.50 -9.65 12.09
CA VAL A 159 13.92 -9.86 13.43
C VAL A 159 12.47 -10.34 13.32
N VAL A 160 11.65 -9.68 12.50
CA VAL A 160 10.22 -10.04 12.41
C VAL A 160 10.01 -11.34 11.64
N PHE A 161 10.82 -11.63 10.63
CA PHE A 161 10.82 -12.94 9.98
C PHE A 161 11.15 -14.06 10.96
N ASP A 162 12.20 -13.93 11.77
CA ASP A 162 12.55 -14.98 12.74
C ASP A 162 11.49 -15.13 13.84
N ARG A 163 10.96 -14.02 14.36
CA ARG A 163 9.95 -14.03 15.43
C ARG A 163 8.64 -14.69 14.98
N TYR A 164 8.18 -14.39 13.76
CA TYR A 164 6.85 -14.79 13.30
C TYR A 164 6.85 -15.89 12.23
N LYS A 165 7.97 -16.62 12.07
CA LYS A 165 8.13 -17.65 11.02
C LYS A 165 7.10 -18.77 11.02
N ASP A 166 6.51 -19.05 12.17
CA ASP A 166 5.49 -20.08 12.36
C ASP A 166 4.07 -19.50 12.45
N LYS A 167 3.91 -18.17 12.31
CA LYS A 167 2.63 -17.45 12.43
C LYS A 167 2.21 -16.71 11.16
N VAL A 168 3.16 -16.28 10.34
CA VAL A 168 2.90 -15.44 9.17
C VAL A 168 3.52 -16.08 7.93
N LYS A 169 2.68 -16.39 6.95
CA LYS A 169 3.11 -16.98 5.68
C LYS A 169 3.33 -15.94 4.57
N TYR A 170 2.49 -14.90 4.52
CA TYR A 170 2.45 -13.94 3.42
C TYR A 170 3.03 -12.60 3.84
N TRP A 171 4.02 -12.13 3.08
CA TRP A 171 4.78 -10.93 3.38
C TRP A 171 4.87 -10.02 2.16
N MET A 172 4.93 -8.72 2.38
CA MET A 172 5.32 -7.72 1.38
C MET A 172 6.38 -6.80 1.98
N THR A 173 7.31 -6.33 1.15
CA THR A 173 8.41 -5.46 1.62
C THR A 173 7.97 -4.01 1.77
N PHE A 174 7.81 -3.29 0.66
CA PHE A 174 7.49 -1.86 0.64
C PHE A 174 6.12 -1.61 0.05
N ASN A 175 5.22 -0.99 0.82
CA ASN A 175 3.91 -0.58 0.34
C ASN A 175 4.03 0.44 -0.79
N GLU A 176 3.29 0.22 -1.87
CA GLU A 176 3.14 1.10 -3.03
C GLU A 176 4.46 1.79 -3.39
N ILE A 177 5.53 0.99 -3.53
CA ILE A 177 6.90 1.48 -3.64
C ILE A 177 7.09 2.49 -4.79
N ASN A 178 6.22 2.43 -5.79
CA ASN A 178 6.21 3.28 -6.97
C ASN A 178 5.42 4.59 -6.84
N ASN A 179 4.75 4.87 -5.71
CA ASN A 179 4.08 6.17 -5.51
C ASN A 179 5.07 7.34 -5.64
N GLN A 180 6.26 7.22 -5.06
CA GLN A 180 7.33 8.23 -5.17
C GLN A 180 7.77 8.49 -6.61
N VAL A 181 7.56 7.52 -7.52
CA VAL A 181 7.87 7.63 -8.95
C VAL A 181 6.68 8.27 -9.67
N GLY A 182 5.50 7.67 -9.57
CA GLY A 182 4.33 8.09 -10.35
C GLY A 182 3.75 9.44 -9.92
N MET A 183 3.73 9.72 -8.61
CA MET A 183 3.16 10.96 -8.06
C MET A 183 4.20 12.08 -7.97
N MET A 184 5.46 11.71 -7.67
CA MET A 184 6.60 12.63 -7.57
C MET A 184 6.24 13.92 -6.81
N ASN A 185 5.62 13.80 -5.65
CA ASN A 185 5.23 14.94 -4.81
C ASN A 185 5.70 14.77 -3.36
N GLU A 186 5.61 15.86 -2.57
CA GLU A 186 6.11 15.88 -1.18
C GLU A 186 5.55 14.73 -0.33
N TRP A 187 4.25 14.44 -0.44
CA TRP A 187 3.62 13.34 0.29
C TRP A 187 4.26 12.01 -0.07
N SER A 188 4.31 11.65 -1.37
CA SER A 188 4.85 10.37 -1.82
C SER A 188 6.34 10.18 -1.49
N LEU A 189 7.15 11.23 -1.64
CA LEU A 189 8.57 11.17 -1.31
C LEU A 189 8.81 11.01 0.19
N PHE A 190 7.97 11.65 1.01
CA PHE A 190 8.06 11.54 2.46
C PHE A 190 7.54 10.20 2.97
N THR A 191 6.39 9.72 2.47
CA THR A 191 5.77 8.48 2.96
C THR A 191 6.49 7.23 2.49
N ASN A 192 6.90 7.13 1.23
CA ASN A 192 7.68 5.98 0.76
C ASN A 192 9.06 5.94 1.41
N SER A 193 9.72 7.09 1.48
CA SER A 193 11.19 7.13 1.56
C SER A 193 11.74 8.06 2.66
N GLY A 194 10.88 8.78 3.39
CA GLY A 194 11.31 9.74 4.40
C GLY A 194 12.09 10.91 3.81
N LEU A 195 11.84 11.27 2.55
CA LEU A 195 12.59 12.32 1.86
C LEU A 195 11.95 13.69 2.04
N LEU A 196 12.71 14.61 2.63
CA LEU A 196 12.47 16.05 2.57
C LEU A 196 13.48 16.66 1.60
N ILE A 197 13.02 17.06 0.41
CA ILE A 197 13.90 17.58 -0.66
C ILE A 197 14.42 18.95 -0.28
N LYS A 198 15.74 19.16 -0.38
CA LYS A 198 16.34 20.48 -0.13
C LYS A 198 16.26 21.37 -1.38
N PRO A 199 16.27 22.70 -1.22
CA PRO A 199 16.15 23.63 -2.36
C PRO A 199 17.21 23.46 -3.46
N ASP A 200 18.38 22.91 -3.14
CA ASP A 200 19.53 22.72 -4.02
C ASP A 200 19.71 21.28 -4.52
N GLU A 201 18.78 20.37 -4.19
CA GLU A 201 18.84 18.96 -4.59
C GLU A 201 18.03 18.72 -5.89
N ASP A 202 18.59 17.88 -6.78
CA ASP A 202 17.81 17.29 -7.86
C ASP A 202 16.86 16.24 -7.28
N LYS A 203 15.58 16.60 -7.26
CA LYS A 203 14.50 15.77 -6.73
C LYS A 203 14.42 14.40 -7.40
N GLU A 204 14.63 14.30 -8.71
CA GLU A 204 14.57 13.02 -9.42
C GLU A 204 15.76 12.15 -9.03
N ALA A 205 16.98 12.71 -9.01
CA ALA A 205 18.17 11.96 -8.63
C ALA A 205 18.06 11.40 -7.20
N VAL A 206 17.57 12.22 -6.25
CA VAL A 206 17.36 11.80 -4.86
C VAL A 206 16.29 10.70 -4.77
N MET A 207 15.19 10.82 -5.50
CA MET A 207 14.14 9.80 -5.56
C MET A 207 14.68 8.48 -6.13
N PHE A 208 15.35 8.50 -7.28
CA PHE A 208 15.89 7.28 -7.89
C PHE A 208 16.94 6.60 -7.00
N GLN A 209 17.74 7.38 -6.26
CA GLN A 209 18.69 6.82 -5.30
C GLN A 209 17.98 6.11 -4.14
N ALA A 210 16.94 6.72 -3.58
CA ALA A 210 16.16 6.12 -2.48
C ALA A 210 15.42 4.86 -2.94
N ALA A 211 14.72 4.93 -4.08
CA ALA A 211 14.02 3.80 -4.68
C ALA A 211 14.99 2.64 -5.02
N HIS A 212 16.23 2.94 -5.42
CA HIS A 212 17.26 1.92 -5.61
C HIS A 212 17.60 1.21 -4.29
N TYR A 213 17.88 1.95 -3.22
CA TYR A 213 18.19 1.36 -1.92
C TYR A 213 17.02 0.55 -1.35
N GLU A 214 15.77 0.99 -1.54
CA GLU A 214 14.58 0.23 -1.15
C GLU A 214 14.47 -1.07 -1.96
N ALA A 215 14.73 -1.06 -3.26
CA ALA A 215 14.74 -2.27 -4.09
C ALA A 215 15.83 -3.27 -3.65
N VAL A 216 17.04 -2.79 -3.33
CA VAL A 216 18.12 -3.62 -2.79
C VAL A 216 17.74 -4.20 -1.41
N ALA A 217 17.18 -3.38 -0.53
CA ALA A 217 16.73 -3.80 0.79
C ALA A 217 15.60 -4.83 0.71
N SER A 218 14.67 -4.67 -0.25
CA SER A 218 13.62 -5.63 -0.58
C SER A 218 14.23 -6.98 -0.98
N ALA A 219 15.18 -6.98 -1.92
CA ALA A 219 15.82 -8.20 -2.39
C ALA A 219 16.65 -8.91 -1.31
N LEU A 220 17.30 -8.16 -0.41
CA LEU A 220 17.97 -8.74 0.77
C LEU A 220 16.97 -9.38 1.74
N ALA A 221 15.84 -8.70 2.00
CA ALA A 221 14.79 -9.22 2.86
C ALA A 221 14.18 -10.50 2.30
N VAL A 222 13.93 -10.58 1.00
CA VAL A 222 13.48 -11.82 0.32
C VAL A 222 14.46 -12.97 0.58
N GLN A 223 15.75 -12.76 0.31
CA GLN A 223 16.78 -13.79 0.49
C GLN A 223 16.90 -14.26 1.95
N ILE A 224 16.80 -13.34 2.91
CA ILE A 224 16.87 -13.66 4.34
C ILE A 224 15.60 -14.38 4.79
N GLY A 225 14.43 -13.92 4.36
CA GLY A 225 13.15 -14.55 4.66
C GLY A 225 13.11 -16.01 4.21
N HIS A 226 13.49 -16.30 2.96
CA HIS A 226 13.56 -17.68 2.46
C HIS A 226 14.63 -18.54 3.15
N ARG A 227 15.70 -17.92 3.69
CA ARG A 227 16.68 -18.64 4.51
C ARG A 227 16.13 -19.01 5.89
N ILE A 228 15.32 -18.14 6.47
CA ILE A 228 14.66 -18.36 7.77
C ILE A 228 13.54 -19.39 7.63
N ASN A 229 12.68 -19.22 6.63
CA ASN A 229 11.60 -20.14 6.30
C ASN A 229 11.38 -20.18 4.76
N PRO A 230 11.70 -21.29 4.09
CA PRO A 230 11.51 -21.40 2.64
C PRO A 230 10.03 -21.45 2.21
N ASP A 231 9.09 -21.64 3.15
CA ASP A 231 7.65 -21.65 2.87
C ASP A 231 7.01 -20.25 2.87
N PHE A 232 7.76 -19.22 3.26
CA PHE A 232 7.31 -17.84 3.12
C PHE A 232 6.96 -17.50 1.67
N GLN A 233 5.94 -16.67 1.51
CA GLN A 233 5.62 -16.01 0.26
C GLN A 233 5.91 -14.53 0.46
N ILE A 234 6.96 -14.02 -0.19
CA ILE A 234 7.44 -12.65 -0.03
C ILE A 234 7.25 -11.90 -1.35
N GLY A 235 6.22 -11.06 -1.39
CA GLY A 235 5.83 -10.28 -2.55
C GLY A 235 6.39 -8.86 -2.56
N CYS A 236 6.32 -8.22 -3.73
CA CYS A 236 6.38 -6.77 -3.80
C CYS A 236 4.98 -6.16 -3.57
N MET A 237 4.90 -4.85 -3.36
CA MET A 237 3.65 -4.11 -3.38
C MET A 237 3.78 -2.86 -4.27
N VAL A 238 2.90 -2.73 -5.26
CA VAL A 238 2.85 -1.57 -6.18
C VAL A 238 1.44 -0.97 -6.25
N ALA A 239 1.37 0.35 -6.37
CA ALA A 239 0.14 1.06 -6.69
C ALA A 239 -0.14 0.94 -8.19
N MET A 240 -1.20 0.22 -8.57
CA MET A 240 -1.58 0.03 -9.97
C MET A 240 -2.77 0.92 -10.34
N GLY A 241 -2.44 2.06 -10.95
CA GLY A 241 -3.35 2.86 -11.77
C GLY A 241 -2.94 2.74 -13.24
N PRO A 242 -3.67 1.96 -14.07
CA PRO A 242 -3.33 1.83 -15.48
C PRO A 242 -3.48 3.18 -16.18
N VAL A 243 -2.54 3.49 -17.08
CA VAL A 243 -2.53 4.75 -17.83
C VAL A 243 -2.95 4.48 -19.26
N TYR A 244 -4.12 4.99 -19.64
CA TYR A 244 -4.64 4.90 -21.00
C TYR A 244 -4.16 6.07 -21.87
N PRO A 245 -3.98 5.88 -23.18
CA PRO A 245 -3.75 6.99 -24.10
C PRO A 245 -5.06 7.77 -24.32
N ALA A 246 -4.97 9.11 -24.34
CA ALA A 246 -6.13 9.97 -24.56
C ALA A 246 -6.82 9.75 -25.92
N THR A 247 -6.03 9.45 -26.96
CA THR A 247 -6.50 9.25 -28.33
C THR A 247 -5.69 8.15 -29.02
N PRO A 248 -6.09 7.63 -30.21
CA PRO A 248 -5.27 6.68 -30.98
C PRO A 248 -4.05 7.34 -31.64
N ASN A 249 -3.75 8.61 -31.35
CA ASN A 249 -2.54 9.27 -31.82
C ASN A 249 -1.31 8.48 -31.34
N PRO A 250 -0.37 8.11 -32.24
CA PRO A 250 0.83 7.37 -31.85
C PRO A 250 1.64 8.00 -30.71
N ASN A 251 1.64 9.33 -30.60
CA ASN A 251 2.33 10.01 -29.50
C ASN A 251 1.63 9.77 -28.15
N ASP A 252 0.30 9.79 -28.10
CA ASP A 252 -0.45 9.48 -26.88
C ASP A 252 -0.27 8.01 -26.48
N VAL A 253 -0.28 7.11 -27.48
CA VAL A 253 -0.03 5.67 -27.27
C VAL A 253 1.36 5.45 -26.67
N PHE A 254 2.40 6.05 -27.26
CA PHE A 254 3.76 5.89 -26.75
C PHE A 254 3.97 6.62 -25.42
N LYS A 255 3.30 7.74 -25.20
CA LYS A 255 3.29 8.44 -23.91
C LYS A 255 2.72 7.54 -22.82
N ALA A 256 1.55 6.93 -23.05
CA ALA A 256 0.94 6.00 -22.11
C ALA A 256 1.87 4.82 -21.80
N GLU A 257 2.47 4.21 -22.83
CA GLU A 257 3.46 3.14 -22.65
C GLU A 257 4.66 3.61 -21.82
N ARG A 258 5.23 4.78 -22.12
CA ARG A 258 6.39 5.32 -21.38
C ARG A 258 6.06 5.66 -19.93
N THR A 259 4.86 6.19 -19.69
CA THR A 259 4.37 6.48 -18.33
C THR A 259 4.19 5.17 -17.55
N MET A 260 3.62 4.12 -18.16
CA MET A 260 3.55 2.79 -17.54
C MET A 260 4.96 2.23 -17.26
N GLN A 261 5.87 2.26 -18.24
CA GLN A 261 7.25 1.78 -18.07
C GLN A 261 7.95 2.49 -16.89
N THR A 262 7.76 3.80 -16.78
CA THR A 262 8.37 4.60 -15.71
C THR A 262 7.67 4.37 -14.38
N ASN A 263 6.34 4.33 -14.32
CA ASN A 263 5.63 4.13 -13.05
C ASN A 263 5.77 2.71 -12.48
N TYR A 264 6.11 1.70 -13.30
CA TYR A 264 6.16 0.30 -12.88
C TYR A 264 7.53 -0.36 -13.00
N TYR A 265 8.62 0.40 -13.25
CA TYR A 265 9.96 -0.19 -13.35
C TYR A 265 10.38 -0.93 -12.06
N LEU A 266 9.89 -0.51 -10.89
CA LEU A 266 10.20 -1.18 -9.62
C LEU A 266 9.56 -2.58 -9.53
N ALA A 267 8.47 -2.84 -10.26
CA ALA A 267 7.96 -4.19 -10.44
C ALA A 267 8.90 -5.02 -11.33
N ASP A 268 9.45 -4.44 -12.41
CA ASP A 268 10.47 -5.12 -13.23
C ASP A 268 11.71 -5.45 -12.38
N VAL A 269 12.20 -4.51 -11.57
CA VAL A 269 13.37 -4.73 -10.71
C VAL A 269 13.10 -5.84 -9.70
N GLN A 270 11.96 -5.83 -9.00
CA GLN A 270 11.66 -6.82 -7.96
C GLN A 270 11.29 -8.20 -8.50
N VAL A 271 10.69 -8.30 -9.69
CA VAL A 271 10.25 -9.58 -10.27
C VAL A 271 11.29 -10.18 -11.22
N LYS A 272 11.98 -9.35 -12.00
CA LYS A 272 12.99 -9.80 -12.98
C LYS A 272 14.42 -9.68 -12.46
N GLY A 273 14.63 -9.01 -11.32
CA GLY A 273 15.95 -8.82 -10.71
C GLY A 273 16.88 -7.91 -11.49
N LYS A 274 16.35 -7.06 -12.38
CA LYS A 274 17.14 -6.17 -13.24
C LYS A 274 16.39 -4.92 -13.64
N TYR A 275 17.14 -3.83 -13.84
CA TYR A 275 16.62 -2.59 -14.39
C TYR A 275 16.23 -2.73 -15.86
N PRO A 276 15.12 -2.09 -16.30
CA PRO A 276 14.85 -1.89 -17.72
C PRO A 276 15.94 -1.07 -18.42
N ALA A 277 16.34 -1.48 -19.62
CA ALA A 277 17.45 -0.86 -20.36
C ALA A 277 17.24 0.63 -20.68
N PHE A 278 15.98 1.10 -20.77
CA PHE A 278 15.71 2.51 -21.03
C PHE A 278 16.09 3.40 -19.85
N LEU A 279 16.06 2.89 -18.61
CA LEU A 279 16.42 3.65 -17.42
C LEU A 279 17.93 3.85 -17.31
N ASP A 280 18.74 2.84 -17.66
CA ASP A 280 20.20 3.02 -17.72
C ASP A 280 20.53 4.20 -18.66
N ARG A 281 19.85 4.28 -19.82
CA ARG A 281 20.01 5.40 -20.77
C ARG A 281 19.44 6.72 -20.27
N TYR A 282 18.37 6.69 -19.47
CA TYR A 282 17.81 7.88 -18.84
C TYR A 282 18.80 8.45 -17.83
N PHE A 283 19.35 7.62 -16.95
CA PHE A 283 20.35 8.03 -15.96
C PHE A 283 21.62 8.60 -16.60
N ASP A 284 22.11 7.98 -17.69
CA ASP A 284 23.26 8.47 -18.46
C ASP A 284 22.99 9.90 -19.01
N ARG A 285 21.80 10.15 -19.59
CA ARG A 285 21.45 11.45 -20.18
C ARG A 285 21.31 12.56 -19.14
N HIS A 286 20.79 12.22 -17.97
CA HIS A 286 20.57 13.18 -16.88
C HIS A 286 21.78 13.32 -15.95
N ALA A 287 22.81 12.47 -16.11
CA ALA A 287 24.02 12.48 -15.29
C ALA A 287 23.75 12.40 -13.78
N PHE A 288 22.76 11.60 -13.37
CA PHE A 288 22.35 11.49 -11.95
C PHE A 288 23.44 10.92 -11.02
N ASN A 289 24.45 10.22 -11.55
CA ASN A 289 25.55 9.63 -10.77
C ASN A 289 25.08 8.82 -9.55
N LEU A 290 24.10 7.94 -9.76
CA LEU A 290 23.51 7.11 -8.71
C LEU A 290 24.54 6.08 -8.17
N ASP A 291 24.54 5.89 -6.86
CA ASP A 291 25.22 4.80 -6.17
C ASP A 291 24.44 3.50 -6.40
N ILE A 292 24.73 2.85 -7.53
CA ILE A 292 24.27 1.52 -7.93
C ILE A 292 25.51 0.66 -8.18
N THR A 293 25.83 -0.23 -7.24
CA THR A 293 27.02 -1.08 -7.33
C THR A 293 26.74 -2.36 -8.13
N LEU A 294 27.80 -3.07 -8.53
CA LEU A 294 27.64 -4.41 -9.11
C LEU A 294 27.07 -5.41 -8.10
N GLU A 295 27.45 -5.29 -6.83
CA GLU A 295 26.91 -6.10 -5.74
C GLU A 295 25.40 -5.89 -5.57
N ASP A 296 24.92 -4.64 -5.67
CA ASP A 296 23.48 -4.35 -5.66
C ASP A 296 22.76 -5.08 -6.80
N ARG A 297 23.35 -5.14 -8.00
CA ARG A 297 22.75 -5.86 -9.14
C ARG A 297 22.68 -7.37 -8.90
N ASP A 298 23.71 -7.95 -8.29
CA ASP A 298 23.71 -9.37 -7.92
C ASP A 298 22.65 -9.67 -6.84
N VAL A 299 22.53 -8.78 -5.85
CA VAL A 299 21.50 -8.85 -4.80
C VAL A 299 20.10 -8.80 -5.39
N LEU A 300 19.82 -7.86 -6.30
CA LEU A 300 18.52 -7.74 -6.98
C LEU A 300 18.17 -9.00 -7.78
N LEU A 301 19.16 -9.60 -8.46
CA LEU A 301 18.95 -10.83 -9.22
C LEU A 301 18.64 -12.04 -8.34
N ALA A 302 19.26 -12.12 -7.16
CA ALA A 302 19.09 -13.20 -6.21
C ALA A 302 17.81 -13.08 -5.37
N GLY A 303 17.34 -11.87 -5.10
CA GLY A 303 16.18 -11.59 -4.24
C GLY A 303 14.90 -11.21 -4.98
N LYS A 304 14.51 -11.99 -5.99
CA LYS A 304 13.26 -11.78 -6.72
C LYS A 304 12.05 -12.21 -5.88
N VAL A 305 10.98 -11.44 -5.94
CA VAL A 305 9.75 -11.69 -5.18
C VAL A 305 8.96 -12.90 -5.69
N ASP A 306 8.17 -13.51 -4.80
CA ASP A 306 7.36 -14.69 -5.11
C ASP A 306 6.04 -14.36 -5.79
N TYR A 307 5.49 -13.16 -5.52
CA TYR A 307 4.21 -12.69 -6.05
C TYR A 307 4.18 -11.15 -6.15
N ILE A 308 3.21 -10.62 -6.88
CA ILE A 308 2.93 -9.17 -6.94
C ILE A 308 1.67 -8.88 -6.12
N GLY A 309 1.85 -8.28 -4.95
CA GLY A 309 0.78 -7.53 -4.29
C GLY A 309 0.57 -6.21 -5.02
N PHE A 310 -0.68 -5.80 -5.24
CA PHE A 310 -0.95 -4.47 -5.75
C PHE A 310 -2.25 -3.88 -5.19
N SER A 311 -2.29 -2.55 -5.12
CA SER A 311 -3.51 -1.79 -4.92
C SER A 311 -4.13 -1.40 -6.26
N TYR A 312 -5.46 -1.33 -6.30
CA TYR A 312 -6.19 -0.79 -7.44
C TYR A 312 -7.36 0.06 -6.95
N TYR A 313 -7.47 1.28 -7.46
CA TYR A 313 -8.59 2.18 -7.12
C TYR A 313 -9.18 2.89 -8.33
N ALA A 314 -8.32 3.30 -9.26
CA ALA A 314 -8.68 4.12 -10.41
C ALA A 314 -7.72 3.90 -11.58
N SER A 315 -8.19 4.22 -12.78
CA SER A 315 -7.36 4.39 -13.98
C SER A 315 -6.97 5.87 -14.19
N HIS A 316 -6.00 6.11 -15.06
CA HIS A 316 -5.59 7.44 -15.51
C HIS A 316 -5.59 7.51 -17.03
N VAL A 317 -5.62 8.74 -17.57
CA VAL A 317 -5.47 8.98 -19.01
C VAL A 317 -4.41 10.04 -19.23
N THR A 318 -3.48 9.79 -20.16
CA THR A 318 -2.43 10.74 -20.52
C THR A 318 -2.49 11.14 -21.98
N GLU A 319 -2.14 12.38 -22.25
CA GLU A 319 -2.03 12.98 -23.58
C GLU A 319 -0.59 13.49 -23.76
N ALA A 320 0.02 13.23 -24.91
CA ALA A 320 1.35 13.75 -25.20
C ALA A 320 1.31 15.27 -25.37
N SER A 321 2.35 15.97 -24.90
CA SER A 321 2.48 17.41 -25.13
C SER A 321 3.00 17.70 -26.55
N GLN A 322 2.85 18.94 -27.01
CA GLN A 322 3.40 19.35 -28.31
C GLN A 322 4.93 19.44 -28.29
N ASP A 323 5.49 19.68 -27.11
CA ASP A 323 6.91 19.82 -26.79
C ASP A 323 7.45 18.61 -26.02
N GLU A 324 6.84 17.44 -26.21
CA GLU A 324 7.19 16.21 -25.50
C GLU A 324 8.69 15.88 -25.71
N PRO A 325 9.43 15.54 -24.62
CA PRO A 325 10.82 15.13 -24.76
C PRO A 325 10.94 13.86 -25.61
N THR A 326 12.10 13.67 -26.26
CA THR A 326 12.31 12.55 -27.18
C THR A 326 12.16 11.17 -26.53
N ASP A 327 12.33 11.09 -25.21
CA ASP A 327 12.13 9.85 -24.44
C ASP A 327 10.73 9.73 -23.82
N PHE A 328 9.87 10.74 -23.95
CA PHE A 328 8.49 10.81 -23.45
C PHE A 328 8.37 10.72 -21.92
N ILE A 329 9.44 11.01 -21.18
CA ILE A 329 9.45 10.99 -19.71
C ILE A 329 9.24 12.42 -19.18
N THR A 330 8.13 12.66 -18.48
CA THR A 330 7.84 13.93 -17.79
C THR A 330 7.38 13.68 -16.35
N MET A 331 8.33 13.25 -15.51
CA MET A 331 8.09 12.87 -14.12
C MET A 331 7.36 13.97 -13.33
N GLY A 332 6.24 13.63 -12.68
CA GLY A 332 5.43 14.59 -11.92
C GLY A 332 4.72 15.68 -12.74
N HIS A 333 4.90 15.68 -14.06
CA HIS A 333 4.38 16.69 -14.99
C HIS A 333 3.66 16.06 -16.19
N ASN A 334 3.21 14.80 -16.05
CA ASN A 334 2.39 14.18 -17.08
C ASN A 334 1.11 14.98 -17.28
N ARG A 335 0.75 15.22 -18.54
CA ARG A 335 -0.53 15.82 -18.88
C ARG A 335 -1.61 14.76 -18.74
N GLU A 336 -2.15 14.68 -17.53
CA GLU A 336 -3.32 13.85 -17.24
C GLU A 336 -4.59 14.56 -17.71
N VAL A 337 -5.43 13.82 -18.42
CA VAL A 337 -6.73 14.27 -18.89
C VAL A 337 -7.83 13.42 -18.27
N LYS A 338 -9.04 13.97 -18.23
CA LYS A 338 -10.18 13.27 -17.65
C LYS A 338 -10.70 12.21 -18.62
N ASN A 339 -10.94 11.00 -18.15
CA ASN A 339 -11.73 10.06 -18.91
C ASN A 339 -13.22 10.44 -18.85
N SER A 340 -13.75 11.00 -19.94
CA SER A 340 -15.15 11.45 -19.98
C SER A 340 -16.18 10.31 -19.95
N THR A 341 -15.75 9.05 -20.09
CA THR A 341 -16.65 7.89 -20.05
C THR A 341 -16.80 7.30 -18.65
N LEU A 342 -16.03 7.78 -17.67
CA LEU A 342 -16.01 7.24 -16.31
C LEU A 342 -16.63 8.21 -15.30
N GLN A 343 -17.28 7.64 -14.30
CA GLN A 343 -17.71 8.36 -13.10
C GLN A 343 -16.53 8.57 -12.15
N ARG A 344 -16.73 9.42 -11.13
CA ARG A 344 -15.70 9.73 -10.13
C ARG A 344 -16.27 9.75 -8.73
N SER A 345 -15.44 9.40 -7.75
CA SER A 345 -15.76 9.62 -6.34
C SER A 345 -15.78 11.11 -5.99
N ASP A 346 -16.26 11.45 -4.79
CA ASP A 346 -16.21 12.81 -4.24
C ASP A 346 -14.76 13.33 -4.07
N TRP A 347 -13.78 12.43 -4.03
CA TRP A 347 -12.34 12.72 -4.02
C TRP A 347 -11.72 12.77 -5.43
N GLY A 348 -12.54 12.70 -6.48
CA GLY A 348 -12.13 12.84 -7.87
C GLY A 348 -11.50 11.58 -8.50
N TRP A 349 -11.51 10.44 -7.80
CA TRP A 349 -10.94 9.18 -8.29
C TRP A 349 -11.85 8.53 -9.33
N GLU A 350 -11.31 8.17 -10.50
CA GLU A 350 -12.08 7.54 -11.57
C GLU A 350 -12.53 6.13 -11.17
N ILE A 351 -13.81 5.83 -11.37
CA ILE A 351 -14.39 4.52 -11.07
C ILE A 351 -14.31 3.67 -12.34
N ASP A 352 -13.24 2.88 -12.45
CA ASP A 352 -13.01 1.97 -13.58
C ASP A 352 -12.87 0.51 -13.12
N PRO A 353 -13.96 -0.26 -13.02
CA PRO A 353 -13.85 -1.67 -12.70
C PRO A 353 -13.15 -2.48 -13.81
N VAL A 354 -13.30 -2.09 -15.09
CA VAL A 354 -12.70 -2.82 -16.22
C VAL A 354 -11.18 -2.66 -16.20
N GLY A 355 -10.68 -1.51 -15.75
CA GLY A 355 -9.26 -1.28 -15.55
C GLY A 355 -8.61 -2.23 -14.55
N LEU A 356 -9.36 -2.81 -13.58
CA LEU A 356 -8.83 -3.86 -12.71
C LEU A 356 -8.54 -5.14 -13.51
N ARG A 357 -9.44 -5.53 -14.41
CA ARG A 357 -9.21 -6.67 -15.31
C ARG A 357 -8.07 -6.39 -16.28
N TYR A 358 -7.96 -5.17 -16.79
CA TYR A 358 -6.81 -4.75 -17.60
C TYR A 358 -5.50 -4.88 -16.81
N ALA A 359 -5.44 -4.37 -15.58
CA ALA A 359 -4.28 -4.43 -14.71
C ALA A 359 -3.84 -5.89 -14.42
N LEU A 360 -4.80 -6.76 -14.10
CA LEU A 360 -4.56 -8.18 -13.86
C LEU A 360 -3.94 -8.88 -15.08
N ASN A 361 -4.45 -8.60 -16.29
CA ASN A 361 -3.87 -9.11 -17.52
C ASN A 361 -2.48 -8.52 -17.79
N TRP A 362 -2.32 -7.20 -17.64
CA TRP A 362 -1.03 -6.52 -17.86
C TRP A 362 0.08 -7.09 -16.99
N PHE A 363 -0.21 -7.35 -15.71
CA PHE A 363 0.75 -8.02 -14.83
C PHE A 363 1.00 -9.48 -15.26
N SER A 364 -0.06 -10.26 -15.52
CA SER A 364 0.05 -11.68 -15.86
C SER A 364 0.82 -11.92 -17.17
N ASP A 365 0.63 -11.07 -18.17
CA ASP A 365 1.32 -11.18 -19.46
C ASP A 365 2.81 -10.76 -19.35
N ARG A 366 3.10 -9.84 -18.42
CA ARG A 366 4.44 -9.28 -18.24
C ARG A 366 5.30 -10.09 -17.27
N TYR A 367 4.68 -10.73 -16.30
CA TYR A 367 5.31 -11.38 -15.16
C TYR A 367 4.68 -12.74 -14.88
N GLU A 368 5.52 -13.78 -14.83
CA GLU A 368 5.07 -15.16 -14.59
C GLU A 368 4.95 -15.50 -13.09
N VAL A 369 4.42 -14.58 -12.29
CA VAL A 369 4.22 -14.76 -10.83
C VAL A 369 2.75 -14.57 -10.45
N PRO A 370 2.26 -15.19 -9.35
CA PRO A 370 0.91 -14.96 -8.85
C PRO A 370 0.67 -13.48 -8.48
N LEU A 371 -0.59 -13.08 -8.52
CA LEU A 371 -1.04 -11.73 -8.16
C LEU A 371 -1.87 -11.77 -6.88
N PHE A 372 -1.85 -10.70 -6.11
CA PHE A 372 -2.70 -10.52 -4.93
C PHE A 372 -3.25 -9.08 -4.96
N ILE A 373 -4.58 -8.93 -5.07
CA ILE A 373 -5.21 -7.61 -4.90
C ILE A 373 -5.24 -7.31 -3.40
N VAL A 374 -4.23 -6.59 -2.94
CA VAL A 374 -4.03 -6.32 -1.51
C VAL A 374 -4.71 -5.05 -1.04
N GLU A 375 -5.30 -4.30 -1.98
CA GLU A 375 -6.05 -3.07 -1.73
C GLU A 375 -7.02 -2.80 -2.89
N ASN A 376 -8.29 -2.60 -2.57
CA ASN A 376 -9.31 -2.00 -3.43
C ASN A 376 -10.41 -1.42 -2.54
N GLY A 377 -10.95 -0.25 -2.87
CA GLY A 377 -11.94 0.35 -1.98
C GLY A 377 -12.54 1.65 -2.50
N PHE A 378 -13.65 2.03 -1.88
CA PHE A 378 -14.38 3.25 -2.25
C PHE A 378 -14.52 4.17 -1.04
N GLY A 379 -13.67 5.22 -1.03
CA GLY A 379 -13.70 6.27 -0.04
C GLY A 379 -14.85 7.23 -0.30
N ALA A 380 -15.82 7.29 0.62
CA ALA A 380 -17.02 8.11 0.51
C ALA A 380 -17.49 8.57 1.89
N PHE A 381 -18.35 9.60 1.90
CA PHE A 381 -19.04 10.02 3.12
C PHE A 381 -20.15 9.03 3.48
N ASP A 382 -20.11 8.50 4.70
CA ASP A 382 -21.23 7.72 5.24
C ASP A 382 -22.27 8.62 5.92
N LYS A 383 -23.54 8.23 5.80
CA LYS A 383 -24.65 8.87 6.51
C LYS A 383 -25.31 7.86 7.43
N ILE A 384 -25.37 8.18 8.72
CA ILE A 384 -26.13 7.40 9.70
C ILE A 384 -27.61 7.78 9.57
N ASN A 385 -28.46 6.78 9.35
CA ASN A 385 -29.91 6.98 9.27
C ASN A 385 -30.55 7.13 10.67
N GLN A 386 -31.86 7.35 10.73
CA GLN A 386 -32.58 7.55 12.00
C GLN A 386 -32.50 6.35 12.96
N ASP A 387 -32.26 5.15 12.42
CA ASP A 387 -32.16 3.90 13.18
C ASP A 387 -30.71 3.56 13.59
N GLY A 388 -29.75 4.44 13.31
CA GLY A 388 -28.33 4.22 13.63
C GLY A 388 -27.57 3.35 12.63
N HIS A 389 -28.18 2.99 11.49
CA HIS A 389 -27.59 2.18 10.45
C HIS A 389 -27.01 3.02 9.31
N ILE A 390 -26.00 2.48 8.63
CA ILE A 390 -25.39 3.10 7.44
C ILE A 390 -25.74 2.24 6.22
N GLN A 391 -26.52 2.82 5.31
CA GLN A 391 -26.85 2.22 4.03
C GLN A 391 -25.84 2.69 2.98
N ASP A 392 -24.81 1.89 2.74
CA ASP A 392 -23.68 2.21 1.86
C ASP A 392 -23.71 1.44 0.53
N ASP A 393 -24.87 1.49 -0.14
CA ASP A 393 -25.09 0.83 -1.44
C ASP A 393 -24.06 1.27 -2.51
N TYR A 394 -23.56 2.51 -2.43
CA TYR A 394 -22.51 3.01 -3.33
C TYR A 394 -21.19 2.25 -3.16
N ARG A 395 -20.85 1.83 -1.93
CA ARG A 395 -19.64 1.05 -1.64
C ARG A 395 -19.83 -0.39 -2.07
N ILE A 396 -20.99 -0.97 -1.79
CA ILE A 396 -21.39 -2.30 -2.27
C ILE A 396 -21.29 -2.34 -3.80
N ASP A 397 -21.84 -1.36 -4.50
CA ASP A 397 -21.86 -1.34 -5.96
C ASP A 397 -20.44 -1.23 -6.55
N TYR A 398 -19.60 -0.35 -6.00
CA TYR A 398 -18.18 -0.27 -6.40
C TYR A 398 -17.47 -1.62 -6.25
N LEU A 399 -17.53 -2.24 -5.07
CA LEU A 399 -16.83 -3.49 -4.78
C LEU A 399 -17.40 -4.63 -5.65
N ARG A 400 -18.73 -4.70 -5.82
CA ARG A 400 -19.40 -5.67 -6.71
C ARG A 400 -18.89 -5.57 -8.13
N GLN A 401 -18.78 -4.36 -8.68
CA GLN A 401 -18.31 -4.15 -10.04
C GLN A 401 -16.85 -4.63 -10.23
N HIS A 402 -15.97 -4.35 -9.26
CA HIS A 402 -14.57 -4.78 -9.31
C HIS A 402 -14.40 -6.30 -9.10
N ILE A 403 -15.14 -6.88 -8.16
CA ILE A 403 -15.17 -8.34 -7.92
C ILE A 403 -15.65 -9.09 -9.17
N ASN A 404 -16.63 -8.54 -9.89
CA ASN A 404 -17.04 -9.11 -11.18
C ASN A 404 -15.90 -9.11 -12.21
N GLN A 405 -15.10 -8.05 -12.27
CA GLN A 405 -14.00 -7.95 -13.23
C GLN A 405 -12.79 -8.82 -12.85
N MET A 406 -12.47 -8.95 -11.56
CA MET A 406 -11.44 -9.90 -11.12
C MET A 406 -11.89 -11.36 -11.32
N ARG A 407 -13.19 -11.65 -11.16
CA ARG A 407 -13.75 -12.97 -11.50
C ARG A 407 -13.57 -13.29 -12.98
N LEU A 408 -13.87 -12.34 -13.87
CA LEU A 408 -13.63 -12.51 -15.31
C LEU A 408 -12.15 -12.72 -15.63
N ALA A 409 -11.24 -11.99 -14.95
CA ALA A 409 -9.80 -12.20 -15.12
C ALA A 409 -9.36 -13.63 -14.75
N VAL A 410 -9.93 -14.20 -13.68
CA VAL A 410 -9.62 -15.57 -13.26
C VAL A 410 -10.27 -16.61 -14.19
N GLU A 411 -11.58 -16.51 -14.41
CA GLU A 411 -12.36 -17.53 -15.13
C GLU A 411 -12.14 -17.52 -16.65
N VAL A 412 -12.01 -16.33 -17.25
CA VAL A 412 -11.96 -16.15 -18.71
C VAL A 412 -10.53 -15.96 -19.18
N ASP A 413 -9.73 -15.15 -18.47
CA ASP A 413 -8.39 -14.79 -18.90
C ASP A 413 -7.29 -15.70 -18.31
N GLY A 414 -7.63 -16.47 -17.26
CA GLY A 414 -6.72 -17.44 -16.64
C GLY A 414 -5.68 -16.84 -15.70
N VAL A 415 -5.92 -15.62 -15.19
CA VAL A 415 -5.01 -14.94 -14.25
C VAL A 415 -4.92 -15.71 -12.93
N LYS A 416 -3.68 -15.91 -12.45
CA LYS A 416 -3.39 -16.54 -11.14
C LYS A 416 -3.54 -15.52 -10.02
N LEU A 417 -4.75 -15.39 -9.49
CA LEU A 417 -5.05 -14.49 -8.37
C LEU A 417 -5.12 -15.26 -7.04
N MET A 418 -4.30 -14.86 -6.07
CA MET A 418 -4.20 -15.46 -4.74
C MET A 418 -5.37 -15.09 -3.84
N GLY A 419 -5.80 -13.83 -3.90
CA GLY A 419 -6.75 -13.26 -2.95
C GLY A 419 -7.17 -11.82 -3.27
N TYR A 420 -8.07 -11.34 -2.41
CA TYR A 420 -8.67 -10.01 -2.47
C TYR A 420 -8.95 -9.48 -1.07
N THR A 421 -8.33 -8.35 -0.72
CA THR A 421 -8.49 -7.68 0.57
C THR A 421 -8.91 -6.22 0.37
N PRO A 422 -10.22 -5.88 0.50
CA PRO A 422 -10.66 -4.50 0.45
C PRO A 422 -9.93 -3.62 1.46
N TRP A 423 -9.57 -2.43 1.01
CA TRP A 423 -8.87 -1.44 1.82
C TRP A 423 -9.78 -0.84 2.88
N GLY A 424 -9.21 -0.58 4.06
CA GLY A 424 -9.89 0.03 5.18
C GLY A 424 -11.15 -0.74 5.54
N ILE A 425 -11.06 -2.08 5.62
CA ILE A 425 -12.21 -2.98 5.91
C ILE A 425 -12.99 -2.55 7.16
N ILE A 426 -12.28 -1.93 8.10
CA ILE A 426 -12.79 -1.10 9.19
C ILE A 426 -12.39 0.35 8.93
N ASP A 427 -13.30 1.30 9.20
CA ASP A 427 -13.02 2.73 9.06
C ASP A 427 -11.74 3.11 9.80
N LEU A 428 -10.89 3.90 9.14
CA LEU A 428 -9.57 4.28 9.60
C LEU A 428 -9.21 5.68 9.12
N VAL A 429 -8.09 6.22 9.61
CA VAL A 429 -7.58 7.52 9.17
C VAL A 429 -7.04 7.40 7.75
N SER A 430 -7.59 8.16 6.80
CA SER A 430 -7.14 8.12 5.40
C SER A 430 -5.68 8.54 5.24
N ALA A 431 -4.96 7.93 4.29
CA ALA A 431 -3.52 8.21 4.13
C ALA A 431 -3.26 9.63 3.59
N GLY A 432 -3.85 9.94 2.42
CA GLY A 432 -3.60 11.18 1.69
C GLY A 432 -4.13 12.44 2.37
N THR A 433 -5.30 12.37 3.01
CA THR A 433 -5.93 13.53 3.66
C THR A 433 -5.92 13.47 5.19
N GLY A 434 -5.69 12.31 5.82
CA GLY A 434 -5.71 12.22 7.28
C GLY A 434 -7.12 12.30 7.87
N GLN A 435 -8.14 11.96 7.10
CA GLN A 435 -9.55 12.11 7.47
C GLN A 435 -10.15 10.78 7.93
N MET A 436 -11.03 10.85 8.93
CA MET A 436 -12.00 9.81 9.27
C MET A 436 -13.23 9.88 8.36
N GLU A 437 -13.63 11.07 7.88
CA GLU A 437 -14.85 11.23 7.06
C GLU A 437 -14.74 10.60 5.67
N LYS A 438 -13.52 10.38 5.16
CA LYS A 438 -13.28 9.55 3.97
C LYS A 438 -13.31 8.07 4.35
N ARG A 439 -14.51 7.51 4.48
CA ARG A 439 -14.73 6.15 5.00
C ARG A 439 -14.64 5.08 3.92
N TYR A 440 -14.02 3.97 4.26
CA TYR A 440 -13.86 2.80 3.38
C TYR A 440 -14.51 1.54 3.95
N GLY A 441 -14.73 1.47 5.26
CA GLY A 441 -15.05 0.23 5.94
C GLY A 441 -16.39 -0.34 5.57
N VAL A 442 -16.48 -1.65 5.75
CA VAL A 442 -17.75 -2.34 5.99
C VAL A 442 -18.10 -2.33 7.49
N ILE A 443 -17.12 -2.02 8.33
CA ILE A 443 -17.27 -1.75 9.77
C ILE A 443 -17.07 -0.24 9.98
N TYR A 444 -18.09 0.42 10.52
CA TYR A 444 -18.05 1.83 10.90
C TYR A 444 -17.32 2.01 12.23
N VAL A 445 -16.61 3.14 12.36
CA VAL A 445 -16.05 3.60 13.64
C VAL A 445 -16.58 4.99 13.94
N ASP A 446 -17.18 5.16 15.12
CA ASP A 446 -17.67 6.44 15.63
C ASP A 446 -16.51 7.36 16.04
N LYS A 447 -15.92 8.02 15.05
CA LYS A 447 -14.91 9.07 15.17
C LYS A 447 -15.01 10.03 13.99
N ASP A 448 -14.91 11.33 14.24
CA ASP A 448 -14.87 12.39 13.22
C ASP A 448 -13.44 12.94 12.98
N ASP A 449 -13.31 13.86 12.02
CA ASP A 449 -12.02 14.51 11.67
C ASP A 449 -11.45 15.38 12.81
N GLN A 450 -12.28 15.74 13.81
CA GLN A 450 -11.86 16.47 15.01
C GLN A 450 -11.48 15.55 16.17
N GLY A 451 -11.44 14.24 15.92
CA GLY A 451 -11.11 13.23 16.92
C GLY A 451 -12.21 12.97 17.94
N LYS A 452 -13.44 13.46 17.72
CA LYS A 452 -14.58 13.23 18.61
C LYS A 452 -15.36 11.99 18.18
N GLY A 453 -15.88 11.28 19.16
CA GLY A 453 -16.68 10.07 18.97
C GLY A 453 -16.38 9.04 20.06
N THR A 454 -17.20 8.01 20.16
CA THR A 454 -17.07 6.96 21.18
C THR A 454 -16.06 5.88 20.81
N LEU A 455 -15.56 5.88 19.58
CA LEU A 455 -14.79 4.79 18.95
C LEU A 455 -15.56 3.46 18.86
N ALA A 456 -16.89 3.47 19.08
CA ALA A 456 -17.69 2.27 18.94
C ALA A 456 -17.68 1.78 17.48
N ARG A 457 -17.66 0.45 17.33
CA ARG A 457 -17.78 -0.22 16.03
C ARG A 457 -19.24 -0.58 15.75
N SER A 458 -19.67 -0.42 14.51
CA SER A 458 -20.97 -0.91 14.04
C SER A 458 -20.91 -1.47 12.62
N LYS A 459 -21.76 -2.45 12.31
CA LYS A 459 -21.82 -3.09 10.99
C LYS A 459 -22.60 -2.18 10.03
N LYS A 460 -22.01 -1.86 8.86
CA LYS A 460 -22.71 -1.18 7.75
C LYS A 460 -23.49 -2.20 6.92
N ALA A 461 -24.35 -1.75 6.00
CA ALA A 461 -25.06 -2.65 5.09
C ALA A 461 -24.09 -3.53 4.27
N SER A 462 -22.94 -2.97 3.87
CA SER A 462 -21.87 -3.68 3.17
C SER A 462 -21.23 -4.83 3.98
N PHE A 463 -21.36 -4.88 5.30
CA PHE A 463 -20.86 -5.98 6.13
C PHE A 463 -21.55 -7.29 5.77
N ASP A 464 -22.89 -7.30 5.82
CA ASP A 464 -23.67 -8.51 5.55
C ASP A 464 -23.57 -8.91 4.07
N TRP A 465 -23.50 -7.92 3.17
CA TRP A 465 -23.24 -8.17 1.76
C TRP A 465 -21.87 -8.84 1.54
N PHE A 466 -20.79 -8.32 2.12
CA PHE A 466 -19.46 -8.90 1.90
C PHE A 466 -19.32 -10.28 2.59
N GLN A 467 -19.97 -10.48 3.75
CA GLN A 467 -20.08 -11.81 4.37
C GLN A 467 -20.71 -12.83 3.42
N LYS A 468 -21.75 -12.45 2.68
CA LYS A 468 -22.41 -13.28 1.67
C LYS A 468 -21.49 -13.56 0.47
N VAL A 469 -20.72 -12.56 0.02
CA VAL A 469 -19.70 -12.73 -1.04
C VAL A 469 -18.68 -13.79 -0.62
N ILE A 470 -18.14 -13.71 0.60
CA ILE A 470 -17.12 -14.65 1.08
C ILE A 470 -17.70 -16.06 1.22
N ARG A 471 -18.88 -16.20 1.84
CA ARG A 471 -19.54 -17.52 2.03
C ARG A 471 -19.88 -18.21 0.72
N SER A 472 -20.23 -17.44 -0.30
CA SER A 472 -20.50 -17.94 -1.66
C SER A 472 -19.22 -18.08 -2.50
N ASN A 473 -18.05 -17.75 -1.94
CA ASN A 473 -16.77 -17.69 -2.65
C ASN A 473 -16.87 -16.90 -3.96
N GLY A 474 -17.56 -15.75 -3.93
CA GLY A 474 -17.75 -14.86 -5.07
C GLY A 474 -18.92 -15.20 -6.00
N ASP A 475 -19.66 -16.29 -5.76
CA ASP A 475 -20.80 -16.70 -6.61
C ASP A 475 -22.04 -15.81 -6.41
N ASP A 476 -22.22 -15.25 -5.23
CA ASP A 476 -23.36 -14.40 -4.89
C ASP A 476 -22.92 -12.99 -4.51
N LEU A 477 -23.09 -12.08 -5.46
CA LEU A 477 -22.81 -10.66 -5.28
C LEU A 477 -24.10 -9.82 -5.17
N ALA A 478 -25.27 -10.45 -5.15
CA ALA A 478 -26.57 -9.76 -5.15
C ALA A 478 -26.81 -9.00 -3.85
#